data_AF-A0A951CXU4-F1
#
_entry.id   AF-A0A951CXU4-F1
#
_cell.length_a   1.000
_cell.length_b   1.000
_cell.length_c   1.000
_cell.angle_alpha   90.00
_cell.angle_beta   90.00
_cell.angle_gamma   90.00
#
_symmetry.space_group_name_H-M   'P 1'
#
loop_
_entity.id
_entity.type
_entity.pdbx_description
1 polymer ?
#
loop_
_entity_poly.entity_id
_entity_poly.type
_entity_poly.pdbx_seq_one_letter_code
_entity_poly.pdbx_strand_id
1 'polypeptide(L)'
;MSRRIGLFAALLLFPGAGFCQTPVPLRAETTLVVIPVNVTDASNRFVLGLEKQNFSLFEDGVQQKVKQFAGEDAPLSVGLLVDVSGSMGTKLRISREAVTEFLRTMNAQDEAFLIEFGDRAKLELGFTKS
;
A
#
# COMPACT_ATOMS: atom_id res chain seq x y z
N MET A 1 66.25 71.50 -4.48
CA MET A 1 65.64 70.40 -3.70
C MET A 1 64.36 69.99 -4.38
N SER A 2 64.26 68.70 -4.67
CA SER A 2 63.25 68.02 -5.49
C SER A 2 61.96 67.76 -4.69
N ARG A 3 60.78 67.83 -5.33
CA ARG A 3 59.93 66.64 -5.58
C ARG A 3 58.56 67.00 -6.19
N ARG A 4 58.25 66.24 -7.24
CA ARG A 4 57.00 66.19 -8.01
C ARG A 4 55.89 65.52 -7.19
N ILE A 5 54.64 65.95 -7.38
CA ILE A 5 53.46 65.13 -7.07
C ILE A 5 52.47 65.28 -8.24
N GLY A 6 52.48 64.31 -9.14
CA GLY A 6 51.38 64.06 -10.05
C GLY A 6 50.39 63.13 -9.36
N LEU A 7 49.09 63.42 -9.45
CA LEU A 7 48.05 62.54 -8.95
C LEU A 7 47.36 61.84 -10.13
N PHE A 8 47.75 60.58 -10.31
CA PHE A 8 47.01 59.55 -11.03
C PHE A 8 45.79 59.16 -10.20
N ALA A 9 44.60 59.10 -10.79
CA ALA A 9 43.46 58.37 -10.22
C ALA A 9 42.94 57.41 -11.30
N ALA A 10 43.13 56.13 -11.02
CA ALA A 10 42.95 55.01 -11.91
C ALA A 10 41.48 54.65 -12.11
N LEU A 11 41.18 54.23 -13.33
CA LEU A 11 39.94 53.56 -13.73
C LEU A 11 39.80 52.26 -12.91
N LEU A 12 38.84 52.20 -11.99
CA LEU A 12 38.51 50.98 -11.25
C LEU A 12 37.77 50.01 -12.17
N LEU A 13 38.50 49.05 -12.72
CA LEU A 13 37.96 47.85 -13.34
C LEU A 13 37.43 46.96 -12.21
N PHE A 14 36.12 46.79 -12.08
CA PHE A 14 35.51 45.80 -11.18
C PHE A 14 35.48 44.43 -11.88
N PRO A 15 36.23 43.40 -11.42
CA PRO A 15 36.02 42.02 -11.85
C PRO A 15 35.17 41.32 -10.79
N GLY A 16 33.90 41.05 -11.08
CA GLY A 16 33.08 40.34 -10.08
C GLY A 16 31.60 40.24 -10.34
N ALA A 17 31.16 40.03 -11.59
CA ALA A 17 29.83 39.47 -11.81
C ALA A 17 29.93 37.94 -11.65
N GLY A 18 29.98 37.48 -10.41
CA GLY A 18 29.76 36.07 -10.10
C GLY A 18 28.33 35.71 -10.50
N PHE A 19 28.17 34.82 -11.47
CA PHE A 19 26.87 34.21 -11.77
C PHE A 19 26.41 33.43 -10.53
N CYS A 20 25.50 33.99 -9.76
CA CYS A 20 24.75 33.22 -8.77
C CYS A 20 23.71 32.40 -9.54
N GLN A 21 24.09 31.19 -9.95
CA GLN A 21 23.14 30.23 -10.47
C GLN A 21 22.29 29.75 -9.29
N THR A 22 21.05 30.25 -9.19
CA THR A 22 20.05 29.68 -8.29
C THR A 22 19.87 28.20 -8.62
N PRO A 23 20.09 27.27 -7.66
CA PRO A 23 19.93 25.85 -7.93
C PRO A 23 18.50 25.58 -8.39
N VAL A 24 18.35 25.10 -9.62
CA VAL A 24 17.05 24.67 -10.12
C VAL A 24 16.67 23.43 -9.30
N PRO A 25 15.52 23.43 -8.59
CA PRO A 25 15.14 22.28 -7.79
C PRO A 25 14.83 21.11 -8.73
N LEU A 26 15.69 20.10 -8.68
CA LEU A 26 15.53 18.86 -9.41
C LEU A 26 14.35 18.09 -8.80
N ARG A 27 13.22 18.07 -9.50
CA ARG A 27 12.08 17.23 -9.17
C ARG A 27 12.18 15.94 -9.97
N ALA A 28 12.45 14.84 -9.28
CA ALA A 28 12.38 13.50 -9.85
C ALA A 28 11.04 12.88 -9.45
N GLU A 29 10.20 12.53 -10.42
CA GLU A 29 9.00 11.72 -10.19
C GLU A 29 9.41 10.25 -10.12
N THR A 30 9.10 9.58 -9.02
CA THR A 30 9.34 8.14 -8.85
C THR A 30 8.04 7.39 -9.01
N THR A 31 7.94 6.52 -10.01
CA THR A 31 6.78 5.63 -10.18
C THR A 31 6.97 4.38 -9.33
N LEU A 32 6.04 4.14 -8.40
CA LEU A 32 5.97 2.89 -7.65
C LEU A 32 5.04 1.92 -8.40
N VAL A 33 5.54 0.73 -8.70
CA VAL A 33 4.77 -0.34 -9.35
C VAL A 33 4.43 -1.41 -8.32
N VAL A 34 3.14 -1.77 -8.24
CA VAL A 34 2.64 -2.82 -7.34
C VAL A 34 2.61 -4.14 -8.11
N ILE A 35 3.27 -5.18 -7.58
CA ILE A 35 3.32 -6.51 -8.17
C ILE A 35 2.61 -7.48 -7.20
N PRO A 36 1.41 -7.99 -7.55
CA PRO A 36 0.75 -9.01 -6.73
C PRO A 36 1.44 -10.37 -6.91
N VAL A 37 1.74 -11.05 -5.81
CA VAL A 37 2.41 -12.36 -5.82
C VAL A 37 1.66 -13.31 -4.89
N ASN A 38 1.27 -14.47 -5.42
CA ASN A 38 0.65 -15.55 -4.66
C ASN A 38 1.60 -16.74 -4.60
N VAL A 39 1.81 -17.29 -3.41
CA VAL A 39 2.65 -18.49 -3.20
C VAL A 39 1.80 -19.60 -2.62
N THR A 40 1.74 -20.72 -3.34
CA THR A 40 0.97 -21.90 -2.95
C THR A 40 1.86 -23.14 -2.81
N ASP A 41 1.49 -24.04 -1.90
CA ASP A 41 2.11 -25.36 -1.77
C ASP A 41 1.62 -26.33 -2.88
N ALA A 42 2.19 -27.54 -2.92
CA ALA A 42 1.78 -28.57 -3.88
C ALA A 42 0.33 -29.05 -3.71
N SER A 43 -0.30 -28.75 -2.57
CA SER A 43 -1.72 -29.02 -2.28
C SER A 43 -2.61 -27.79 -2.53
N ASN A 44 -2.09 -26.76 -3.20
CA ASN A 44 -2.79 -25.52 -3.53
C ASN A 44 -3.25 -24.71 -2.30
N ARG A 45 -2.56 -24.85 -1.17
CA ARG A 45 -2.78 -24.03 0.02
C ARG A 45 -1.82 -22.84 0.02
N PHE A 46 -2.29 -21.68 0.47
CA PHE A 46 -1.46 -20.49 0.58
C PHE A 46 -0.37 -20.68 1.63
N VAL A 47 0.86 -20.31 1.26
CA VAL A 47 2.00 -20.31 2.18
C VAL A 47 2.02 -18.96 2.88
N LEU A 48 1.65 -18.96 4.16
CA LEU A 48 1.66 -17.77 5.01
C LEU A 48 3.04 -17.55 5.64
N GLY A 49 3.30 -16.32 6.11
CA GLY A 49 4.51 -15.99 6.86
C GLY A 49 5.77 -15.81 6.00
N LEU A 50 5.61 -15.57 4.69
CA LEU A 50 6.74 -15.22 3.84
C LEU A 50 7.17 -13.78 4.09
N GLU A 51 8.47 -13.60 4.31
CA GLU A 51 9.07 -12.30 4.53
C GLU A 51 9.70 -11.78 3.24
N LYS A 52 9.96 -10.47 3.20
CA LYS A 52 10.63 -9.80 2.08
C LYS A 52 11.92 -10.48 1.63
N GLN A 53 12.65 -11.10 2.56
CA GLN A 53 13.91 -11.82 2.30
C GLN A 53 13.72 -13.14 1.52
N ASN A 54 12.50 -13.66 1.45
CA ASN A 54 12.19 -14.85 0.66
C ASN A 54 11.92 -14.52 -0.83
N PHE A 55 11.93 -13.24 -1.21
CA PHE A 55 11.65 -12.80 -2.57
C PHE A 55 12.85 -12.09 -3.20
N SER A 56 13.12 -12.40 -4.45
CA SER A 56 14.07 -11.66 -5.30
C SER A 56 13.35 -11.19 -6.55
N LEU A 57 13.35 -9.88 -6.78
CA LEU A 57 12.74 -9.27 -7.96
C LEU A 57 13.82 -9.03 -9.01
N PHE A 58 13.55 -9.45 -10.24
CA PHE A 58 14.40 -9.20 -11.39
C PHE A 58 13.57 -8.54 -12.49
N GLU A 59 14.13 -7.47 -13.07
CA GLU A 59 13.56 -6.77 -14.22
C GLU A 59 14.63 -6.80 -15.32
N ASP A 60 14.30 -7.37 -16.47
CA ASP A 60 15.24 -7.56 -17.60
C ASP A 60 16.59 -8.18 -17.21
N GLY A 61 16.57 -9.09 -16.22
CA GLY A 61 17.77 -9.76 -15.71
C GLY A 61 18.57 -8.97 -14.66
N VAL A 62 18.16 -7.75 -14.34
CA VAL A 62 18.78 -6.93 -13.27
C VAL A 62 17.99 -7.08 -11.98
N GLN A 63 18.67 -7.37 -10.88
CA GLN A 63 18.04 -7.48 -9.56
C GLN A 63 17.57 -6.11 -9.07
N GLN A 64 16.26 -5.98 -8.81
CA GLN A 64 15.65 -4.76 -8.30
C GLN A 64 15.43 -4.84 -6.80
N LYS A 65 15.66 -3.72 -6.11
CA LYS A 65 15.41 -3.62 -4.66
C LYS A 65 13.94 -3.39 -4.40
N VAL A 66 13.28 -4.36 -3.77
CA VAL A 66 11.91 -4.20 -3.27
C VAL A 66 11.89 -3.06 -2.25
N LYS A 67 11.15 -1.98 -2.53
CA LYS A 67 11.05 -0.81 -1.63
C LYS A 67 10.05 -1.07 -0.51
N GLN A 68 8.86 -1.54 -0.88
CA GLN A 68 7.76 -1.85 0.02
C GLN A 68 7.35 -3.31 -0.16
N PHE A 69 7.13 -4.01 0.95
CA PHE A 69 6.59 -5.36 0.98
C PHE A 69 5.46 -5.35 2.02
N ALA A 70 4.26 -5.74 1.61
CA ALA A 70 3.12 -5.89 2.50
C ALA A 70 2.70 -7.35 2.40
N GLY A 71 2.89 -8.11 3.49
CA GLY A 71 2.19 -9.38 3.67
C GLY A 71 0.76 -9.06 4.05
N GLU A 72 -0.21 -9.79 3.49
CA GLU A 72 -1.65 -9.52 3.58
C GLU A 72 -2.27 -9.70 4.99
N ASP A 73 -1.54 -9.40 6.06
CA ASP A 73 -2.07 -9.42 7.44
C ASP A 73 -2.66 -8.05 7.83
N ALA A 74 -3.31 -7.39 6.87
CA ALA A 74 -4.04 -6.15 7.11
C ALA A 74 -5.47 -6.50 7.55
N PRO A 75 -6.04 -5.78 8.53
CA PRO A 75 -7.39 -6.06 9.01
C PRO A 75 -8.38 -5.94 7.85
N LEU A 76 -9.14 -7.02 7.61
CA LEU A 76 -10.13 -7.08 6.55
C LEU A 76 -11.52 -6.75 7.09
N SER A 77 -12.29 -5.98 6.32
CA SER A 77 -13.72 -5.76 6.58
C SER A 77 -14.57 -6.61 5.63
N VAL A 78 -15.29 -7.60 6.16
CA VAL A 78 -16.09 -8.55 5.36
C VAL A 78 -17.59 -8.33 5.55
N GLY A 79 -18.32 -8.18 4.45
CA GLY A 79 -19.78 -8.14 4.44
C GLY A 79 -20.40 -9.43 3.91
N LEU A 80 -21.16 -10.13 4.74
CA LEU A 80 -21.89 -11.33 4.34
C LEU A 80 -23.38 -11.04 4.14
N LEU A 81 -23.90 -11.43 2.96
CA LEU A 81 -25.33 -11.38 2.64
C LEU A 81 -25.84 -12.82 2.47
N VAL A 82 -26.76 -13.24 3.34
CA VAL A 82 -27.32 -14.60 3.36
C VAL A 82 -28.78 -14.57 2.96
N ASP A 83 -29.13 -15.33 1.91
CA ASP A 83 -30.51 -15.52 1.50
C ASP A 83 -31.23 -16.46 2.48
N VAL A 84 -32.34 -15.99 3.05
CA VAL A 84 -33.23 -16.74 3.95
C VAL A 84 -34.63 -16.94 3.34
N SER A 85 -34.79 -16.71 2.03
CA SER A 85 -36.05 -16.91 1.31
C SER A 85 -36.56 -18.35 1.44
N GLY A 86 -37.87 -18.53 1.23
CA GLY A 86 -38.51 -19.86 1.33
C GLY A 86 -37.88 -20.94 0.44
N SER A 87 -37.15 -20.55 -0.62
CA SER A 87 -36.41 -21.46 -1.50
C SER A 87 -35.15 -22.06 -0.86
N MET A 88 -34.62 -21.45 0.20
CA MET A 88 -33.46 -21.91 0.93
C MET A 88 -33.78 -22.90 2.06
N GLY A 89 -35.04 -23.33 2.23
CA GLY A 89 -35.50 -24.15 3.37
C GLY A 89 -34.51 -25.22 3.89
N THR A 90 -34.09 -26.16 3.04
CA THR A 90 -33.14 -27.24 3.46
C THR A 90 -31.67 -26.80 3.45
N LYS A 91 -31.33 -25.77 2.67
CA LYS A 91 -29.96 -25.27 2.46
C LYS A 91 -29.55 -24.23 3.49
N LEU A 92 -30.51 -23.58 4.14
CA LEU A 92 -30.32 -22.53 5.13
C LEU A 92 -29.44 -22.98 6.29
N ARG A 93 -29.64 -24.22 6.76
CA ARG A 93 -28.84 -24.79 7.84
C ARG A 93 -27.37 -24.92 7.43
N ILE A 94 -27.12 -25.41 6.22
CA ILE A 94 -25.76 -25.56 5.68
C ILE A 94 -25.12 -24.17 5.46
N SER A 95 -25.87 -23.20 4.93
CA SER A 95 -25.38 -21.83 4.77
C SER A 95 -25.03 -21.20 6.11
N ARG A 96 -25.87 -21.36 7.15
CA ARG A 96 -25.59 -20.84 8.50
C ARG A 96 -24.35 -21.50 9.12
N GLU A 97 -24.19 -22.80 8.95
CA GLU A 97 -23.00 -23.53 9.39
C GLU A 97 -21.74 -23.02 8.68
N ALA A 98 -21.79 -22.83 7.36
CA ALA A 98 -20.67 -22.29 6.58
C ALA A 98 -20.29 -20.86 6.98
N VAL A 99 -21.29 -20.00 7.22
CA VAL A 99 -21.05 -18.63 7.72
C VAL A 99 -20.41 -18.64 9.10
N THR A 100 -20.87 -19.54 9.98
CA THR A 100 -20.29 -19.67 11.33
C THR A 100 -18.83 -20.10 11.26
N GLU A 101 -18.50 -21.04 10.38
CA GLU A 101 -17.13 -21.51 10.20
C GLU A 101 -16.22 -20.46 9.54
N PHE A 102 -16.77 -19.70 8.60
CA PHE A 102 -16.07 -18.55 8.00
C PHE A 102 -15.70 -17.50 9.06
N LEU A 103 -16.66 -17.09 9.90
CA LEU A 103 -16.41 -16.13 10.98
C LEU A 103 -15.40 -16.62 12.03
N ARG A 104 -15.25 -17.95 12.21
CA ARG A 104 -14.23 -18.53 13.09
C ARG A 104 -12.81 -18.50 12.51
N THR A 105 -12.70 -18.43 11.19
CA THR A 105 -11.40 -18.42 10.50
C THR A 105 -10.82 -17.01 10.38
N MET A 106 -11.63 -15.98 10.67
CA MET A 106 -11.20 -14.58 10.67
C MET A 106 -10.19 -14.28 11.78
N ASN A 107 -9.26 -13.37 11.50
CA ASN A 107 -8.31 -12.87 12.48
C ASN A 107 -9.01 -11.97 13.51
N ALA A 108 -8.40 -11.81 14.69
CA ALA A 108 -8.96 -10.99 15.77
C ALA A 108 -9.02 -9.48 15.46
N GLN A 109 -8.42 -9.04 14.35
CA GLN A 109 -8.45 -7.66 13.87
C GLN A 109 -9.40 -7.48 12.68
N ASP A 110 -9.99 -8.56 12.17
CA ASP A 110 -10.94 -8.49 11.06
C ASP A 110 -12.32 -8.14 11.59
N GLU A 111 -13.04 -7.30 10.84
CA GLU A 111 -14.40 -6.90 11.17
C GLU A 111 -15.36 -7.54 10.17
N ALA A 112 -16.46 -8.11 10.64
CA ALA A 112 -17.50 -8.64 9.76
C ALA A 112 -18.89 -8.13 10.13
N PHE A 113 -19.74 -8.02 9.12
CA PHE A 113 -21.18 -7.82 9.27
C PHE A 113 -21.97 -8.88 8.50
N LEU A 114 -23.15 -9.23 9.01
CA LEU A 114 -24.03 -10.23 8.42
C LEU A 114 -25.43 -9.64 8.22
N ILE A 115 -25.89 -9.68 6.97
CA ILE A 115 -27.24 -9.31 6.57
C ILE A 115 -27.95 -10.57 6.09
N GLU A 116 -29.07 -10.90 6.71
CA GLU A 116 -30.00 -11.89 6.19
C GLU A 116 -31.03 -11.19 5.30
N PHE A 117 -31.31 -11.72 4.11
CA PHE A 117 -32.34 -11.18 3.21
C PHE A 117 -33.34 -12.27 2.79
N GLY A 118 -34.62 -12.01 3.04
CA GLY A 118 -35.75 -12.79 2.54
C GLY A 118 -36.70 -11.84 1.80
N ASP A 119 -37.94 -11.68 2.27
CA ASP A 119 -38.85 -10.64 1.75
C ASP A 119 -38.41 -9.21 2.15
N ARG A 120 -37.56 -9.08 3.17
CA ARG A 120 -36.92 -7.83 3.62
C ARG A 120 -35.48 -8.12 4.08
N ALA A 121 -34.57 -7.16 3.92
CA ALA A 121 -33.22 -7.24 4.46
C ALA A 121 -33.22 -6.91 5.96
N LYS A 122 -32.57 -7.75 6.76
CA LYS A 122 -32.40 -7.57 8.21
C LYS A 122 -30.94 -7.76 8.57
N LEU A 123 -30.36 -6.76 9.24
CA LEU A 123 -29.02 -6.85 9.81
C LEU A 123 -29.09 -7.73 11.06
N GLU A 124 -28.43 -8.88 11.03
CA GLU A 124 -28.38 -9.80 12.18
C GLU A 124 -27.12 -9.60 13.00
N LEU A 125 -26.01 -9.21 12.36
CA LEU A 125 -24.75 -8.90 13.02
C LEU A 125 -24.16 -7.60 12.45
N GLY A 126 -24.01 -6.57 13.27
CA GLY A 126 -23.24 -5.38 12.92
C GLY A 126 -21.74 -5.64 13.00
N PHE A 127 -20.92 -4.68 12.53
CA PHE A 127 -19.46 -4.77 12.67
C PHE A 127 -19.08 -5.10 14.11
N THR A 128 -18.39 -6.23 14.30
CA THR A 128 -17.70 -6.55 15.55
C THR A 128 -16.61 -5.50 15.73
N LYS A 129 -16.81 -4.58 16.68
CA LYS A 129 -15.96 -3.40 16.89
C LYS A 129 -14.48 -3.75 17.03
N SER A 130 -13.63 -2.91 16.42
CA SER A 130 -12.20 -2.68 16.70
C SER A 130 -11.81 -2.77 18.18
#